data_AF-A0A812IFV8-F1
#
_entry.id   AF-A0A812IFV8-F1
#
_cell.length_a   1.000
_cell.length_b   1.000
_cell.length_c   1.000
_cell.angle_alpha   90.00
_cell.angle_beta   90.00
_cell.angle_gamma   90.00
#
_symmetry.space_group_name_H-M   'P 1'
#
loop_
_entity.id
_entity.type
_entity.pdbx_description
1 polymer ?
#
loop_
_entity_poly.entity_id
_entity_poly.type
_entity_poly.pdbx_seq_one_letter_code
_entity_poly.pdbx_strand_id
1 'polypeptide(L)'
;MEFLAAGVGAGLLNYNRKNFMFDKEQYRERAYFSQEMKVSKYELYREDIKDLMDLTVSKMDVYMVINVLQLLFCVMLFTEGMPKPRTTPLWLHWILAASSGSAVLYFVLSIWLGMHASIAAHSFGVRLLTQFVRLPVPNLQQIHTAAAKAKDYEALSLTDMLRIPVLQQQFRKLTATLGNLSFENRAEDTTGLDDSFLPEVYVPSLEETAALRPCTETGARFVASRSFDWMFFVSRHIQLYRELQANWQAWVLFALVY
;
A
#
# COMPACT_ATOMS: atom_id res chain seq x y z
N MET A 1 -12.27 51.63 -38.05
CA MET A 1 -12.54 51.06 -36.70
C MET A 1 -12.60 49.53 -36.71
N GLU A 2 -13.13 48.88 -37.75
CA GLU A 2 -13.23 47.40 -37.78
C GLU A 2 -11.89 46.64 -37.86
N PHE A 3 -10.87 47.19 -38.54
CA PHE A 3 -9.55 46.56 -38.61
C PHE A 3 -8.78 46.54 -37.27
N LEU A 4 -9.02 47.51 -36.38
CA LEU A 4 -8.43 47.53 -35.04
C LEU A 4 -9.11 46.52 -34.11
N ALA A 5 -10.44 46.36 -34.21
CA ALA A 5 -11.18 45.36 -33.45
C ALA A 5 -10.77 43.92 -33.83
N ALA A 6 -10.55 43.66 -35.13
CA ALA A 6 -10.09 42.35 -35.61
C ALA A 6 -8.67 42.00 -35.10
N GLY A 7 -7.75 42.97 -35.06
CA GLY A 7 -6.39 42.78 -34.55
C GLY A 7 -6.34 42.49 -33.04
N VAL A 8 -7.17 43.20 -32.26
CA VAL A 8 -7.27 42.97 -30.80
C VAL A 8 -7.92 41.62 -30.49
N GLY A 9 -8.96 41.23 -31.25
CA GLY A 9 -9.61 39.92 -31.11
C GLY A 9 -8.67 38.75 -31.42
N ALA A 10 -7.88 38.86 -32.49
CA ALA A 10 -6.89 37.84 -32.85
C ALA A 10 -5.76 37.73 -31.79
N GLY A 11 -5.34 38.85 -31.21
CA GLY A 11 -4.36 38.87 -30.12
C GLY A 11 -4.85 38.19 -28.85
N LEU A 12 -6.10 38.47 -28.45
CA LEU A 12 -6.73 37.86 -27.25
C LEU A 12 -6.90 36.34 -27.40
N LEU A 13 -7.32 35.87 -28.57
CA LEU A 13 -7.44 34.43 -28.84
C LEU A 13 -6.07 33.73 -28.81
N ASN A 14 -5.03 34.35 -29.36
CA ASN A 14 -3.67 33.79 -29.31
C ASN A 14 -3.13 33.72 -27.87
N TYR A 15 -3.41 34.75 -27.06
CA TYR A 15 -3.06 34.77 -25.65
C TYR A 15 -3.75 33.62 -24.88
N ASN A 16 -5.08 33.48 -25.02
CA ASN A 16 -5.83 32.44 -24.31
C ASN A 16 -5.43 31.03 -24.75
N ARG A 17 -5.15 30.82 -26.05
CA ARG A 17 -4.63 29.55 -26.56
C ARG A 17 -3.27 29.22 -25.95
N LYS A 18 -2.35 30.19 -25.88
CA LYS A 18 -1.03 29.98 -25.25
C LYS A 18 -1.15 29.67 -23.76
N ASN A 19 -2.03 30.37 -23.04
CA ASN A 19 -2.25 30.11 -21.62
C ASN A 19 -2.83 28.71 -21.38
N PHE A 20 -3.81 28.30 -22.19
CA PHE A 20 -4.36 26.95 -22.12
C PHE A 20 -3.29 25.87 -22.36
N MET A 21 -2.43 26.07 -23.36
CA MET A 21 -1.33 25.13 -23.63
C MET A 21 -0.34 25.05 -22.48
N PHE A 22 -0.02 26.20 -21.87
CA PHE A 22 0.83 26.27 -20.68
C PHE A 22 0.22 25.53 -19.48
N ASP A 23 -1.07 25.74 -19.19
CA ASP A 23 -1.78 25.05 -18.11
C ASP A 23 -1.81 23.53 -18.35
N LYS A 24 -2.01 23.11 -19.61
CA LYS A 24 -1.98 21.69 -20.00
C LYS A 24 -0.59 21.06 -19.87
N GLU A 25 0.46 21.80 -20.18
CA GLU A 25 1.84 21.36 -19.98
C GLU A 25 2.15 21.13 -18.49
N GLN A 26 1.74 22.06 -17.62
CA GLN A 26 1.86 21.87 -16.17
C GLN A 26 1.07 20.67 -15.65
N TYR A 27 -0.14 20.45 -16.16
CA TYR A 27 -0.94 19.27 -15.78
C TYR A 27 -0.24 17.97 -16.18
N ARG A 28 0.34 17.94 -17.39
CA ARG A 28 1.12 16.80 -17.89
C ARG A 28 2.34 16.52 -17.01
N GLU A 29 3.10 17.55 -16.63
CA GLU A 29 4.24 17.42 -15.70
C GLU A 29 3.80 16.86 -14.35
N ARG A 30 2.72 17.40 -13.75
CA ARG A 30 2.17 16.86 -12.49
C ARG A 30 1.77 15.40 -12.62
N ALA A 31 1.19 14.99 -13.75
CA ALA A 31 0.83 13.60 -14.01
C ALA A 31 2.07 12.70 -14.08
N TYR A 32 3.16 13.14 -14.72
CA TYR A 32 4.44 12.43 -14.73
C TYR A 32 5.04 12.30 -13.33
N PHE A 33 5.09 13.38 -12.56
CA PHE A 33 5.58 13.35 -11.17
C PHE A 33 4.75 12.42 -10.29
N SER A 34 3.41 12.43 -10.44
CA SER A 34 2.55 11.50 -9.70
C SER A 34 2.84 10.04 -10.06
N GLN A 35 3.12 9.75 -11.33
CA GLN A 35 3.47 8.41 -11.78
C GLN A 35 4.86 7.99 -11.27
N GLU A 36 5.82 8.89 -11.27
CA GLU A 36 7.16 8.68 -10.72
C GLU A 36 7.12 8.38 -9.22
N MET A 37 6.36 9.15 -8.44
CA MET A 37 6.16 8.88 -7.00
C MET A 37 5.52 7.50 -6.76
N LYS A 38 4.59 7.08 -7.62
CA LYS A 38 4.03 5.72 -7.52
C LYS A 38 5.11 4.67 -7.76
N VAL A 39 5.90 4.80 -8.82
CA VAL A 39 6.99 3.85 -9.13
C VAL A 39 7.98 3.77 -7.96
N SER A 40 8.44 4.91 -7.46
CA SER A 40 9.35 4.97 -6.30
C SER A 40 8.77 4.29 -5.05
N LYS A 41 7.47 4.48 -4.78
CA LYS A 41 6.79 3.77 -3.68
C LYS A 41 6.82 2.24 -3.87
N TYR A 42 6.64 1.75 -5.09
CA TYR A 42 6.71 0.32 -5.37
C TYR A 42 8.14 -0.22 -5.27
N GLU A 43 9.16 0.58 -5.59
CA GLU A 43 10.57 0.20 -5.38
C GLU A 43 10.88 0.01 -3.90
N LEU A 44 10.48 0.98 -3.07
CA LEU A 44 10.60 0.88 -1.60
C LEU A 44 9.90 -0.37 -1.06
N TYR A 45 8.71 -0.68 -1.57
CA TYR A 45 7.99 -1.88 -1.14
C TYR A 45 8.71 -3.19 -1.50
N ARG A 46 9.45 -3.22 -2.62
CA ARG A 46 10.25 -4.40 -3.00
C ARG A 46 11.46 -4.59 -2.10
N GLU A 47 12.09 -3.50 -1.71
CA GLU A 47 13.21 -3.51 -0.77
C GLU A 47 12.75 -4.00 0.60
N ASP A 48 11.66 -3.45 1.13
CA ASP A 48 11.09 -3.85 2.42
C ASP A 48 10.74 -5.35 2.49
N ILE A 49 10.17 -5.92 1.41
CA ILE A 49 9.91 -7.37 1.35
C ILE A 49 11.20 -8.19 1.38
N LYS A 50 12.25 -7.73 0.71
CA LYS A 50 13.55 -8.44 0.71
C LYS A 50 14.17 -8.39 2.10
N ASP A 51 14.14 -7.22 2.75
CA ASP A 51 14.73 -7.03 4.07
C ASP A 51 14.00 -7.86 5.14
N LEU A 52 12.66 -7.91 5.09
CA LEU A 52 11.87 -8.76 5.99
C LEU A 52 12.19 -10.25 5.82
N MET A 53 12.39 -10.69 4.58
CA MET A 53 12.76 -12.07 4.26
C MET A 53 14.17 -12.41 4.74
N ASP A 54 15.13 -11.54 4.46
CA ASP A 54 16.53 -11.74 4.84
C ASP A 54 16.69 -11.79 6.37
N LEU A 55 15.96 -10.92 7.08
CA LEU A 55 15.92 -10.96 8.56
C LEU A 55 15.38 -12.30 9.09
N THR A 56 14.35 -12.84 8.46
CA THR A 56 13.73 -14.11 8.90
C THR A 56 14.67 -15.30 8.67
N VAL A 57 15.33 -15.33 7.51
CA VAL A 57 16.30 -16.38 7.15
C VAL A 57 17.50 -16.33 8.07
N SER A 58 18.11 -15.14 8.23
CA SER A 58 19.25 -14.92 9.11
C SER A 58 18.96 -15.37 10.54
N LYS A 59 17.76 -15.05 11.06
CA LYS A 59 17.34 -15.47 12.40
C LYS A 59 17.21 -17.00 12.52
N MET A 60 16.64 -17.66 11.50
CA MET A 60 16.47 -19.11 11.52
C MET A 60 17.80 -19.87 11.41
N ASP A 61 18.76 -19.32 10.65
CA ASP A 61 20.10 -19.88 10.53
C ASP A 61 20.86 -19.83 11.86
N VAL A 62 20.73 -18.74 12.62
CA VAL A 62 21.32 -18.63 13.98
C VAL A 62 20.74 -19.70 14.92
N TYR A 63 19.44 -19.95 14.88
CA TYR A 63 18.82 -21.01 15.68
C TYR A 63 19.30 -22.40 15.28
N MET A 64 19.47 -22.64 13.97
CA MET A 64 20.00 -23.90 13.48
C MET A 64 21.41 -24.17 14.00
N VAL A 65 22.31 -23.17 14.00
CA VAL A 65 23.67 -23.31 14.54
C VAL A 65 23.66 -23.67 16.03
N ILE A 66 22.83 -23.01 16.83
CA ILE A 66 22.72 -23.29 18.28
C ILE A 66 22.22 -24.72 18.50
N ASN A 67 21.20 -25.15 17.75
CA ASN A 67 20.68 -26.52 17.85
C ASN A 67 21.72 -27.58 17.48
N VAL A 68 22.58 -27.32 16.48
CA VAL A 68 23.66 -28.24 16.10
C VAL A 68 24.72 -28.35 17.21
N LEU A 69 25.08 -27.24 17.86
CA LEU A 69 26.02 -27.27 18.99
C LEU A 69 25.46 -28.05 20.18
N GLN A 70 24.19 -27.83 20.51
CA GLN A 70 23.51 -28.57 21.58
C GLN A 70 23.39 -30.07 21.26
N LEU A 71 23.09 -30.40 20.00
CA LEU A 71 23.06 -31.79 19.52
C LEU A 71 24.43 -32.47 19.74
N LEU A 72 25.54 -31.78 19.43
CA LEU A 72 26.89 -32.32 19.65
C LEU A 72 27.15 -32.63 21.13
N PHE A 73 26.78 -31.73 22.05
CA PHE A 73 26.92 -31.99 23.49
C PHE A 73 26.06 -33.17 23.96
N CYS A 74 24.83 -33.31 23.45
CA CYS A 74 23.99 -34.46 23.74
C CYS A 74 24.56 -35.78 23.22
N VAL A 75 25.19 -35.77 22.03
CA VAL A 75 25.86 -36.96 21.47
C VAL A 75 27.11 -37.32 22.28
N MET A 76 27.89 -36.34 22.75
CA MET A 76 29.03 -36.60 23.64
C MET A 76 28.57 -37.22 24.98
N LEU A 77 27.51 -36.66 25.59
CA LEU A 77 26.91 -37.24 26.80
C LEU A 77 26.39 -38.67 26.57
N PHE A 78 25.89 -38.96 25.37
CA PHE A 78 25.41 -40.30 25.02
C PHE A 78 26.54 -41.31 24.85
N THR A 79 27.69 -40.90 24.32
CA THR A 79 28.81 -41.81 24.00
C THR A 79 29.78 -42.00 25.17
N GLU A 80 30.11 -40.93 25.89
CA GLU A 80 31.10 -40.95 26.98
C GLU A 80 30.47 -40.85 28.38
N GLY A 81 29.26 -40.28 28.48
CA GLY A 81 28.58 -40.04 29.76
C GLY A 81 27.88 -41.28 30.35
N MET A 82 27.87 -42.42 29.66
CA MET A 82 27.20 -43.62 30.16
C MET A 82 27.98 -44.28 31.31
N PRO A 83 27.38 -44.45 32.49
CA PRO A 83 28.05 -45.12 33.61
C PRO A 83 28.28 -46.59 33.30
N LYS A 84 29.41 -47.13 33.76
CA LYS A 84 29.79 -48.53 33.53
C LYS A 84 28.72 -49.47 34.14
N PRO A 85 28.24 -50.48 33.41
CA PRO A 85 27.12 -51.34 33.82
C PRO A 85 27.39 -52.19 35.08
N ARG A 86 28.64 -52.23 35.55
CA ARG A 86 29.02 -52.95 36.77
C ARG A 86 28.71 -52.18 38.06
N THR A 87 28.54 -50.86 37.98
CA THR A 87 28.42 -49.98 39.16
C THR A 87 27.01 -49.44 39.36
N THR A 88 26.20 -49.35 38.29
CA THR A 88 24.85 -48.77 38.33
C THR A 88 23.77 -49.80 37.98
N PRO A 89 22.57 -49.74 38.61
CA PRO A 89 21.48 -50.66 38.30
C PRO A 89 20.97 -50.45 36.85
N LEU A 90 20.62 -51.55 36.18
CA LEU A 90 20.22 -51.59 34.76
C LEU A 90 19.04 -50.67 34.42
N TRP A 91 18.03 -50.55 35.29
CA TRP A 91 16.85 -49.73 35.02
C TRP A 91 17.21 -48.24 34.88
N LEU A 92 18.18 -47.74 35.65
CA LEU A 92 18.65 -46.35 35.58
C LEU A 92 19.37 -46.08 34.26
N HIS A 93 20.13 -47.07 33.77
CA HIS A 93 20.81 -47.00 32.49
C HIS A 93 19.82 -46.84 31.32
N TRP A 94 18.72 -47.60 31.34
CA TRP A 94 17.67 -47.48 30.33
C TRP A 94 16.96 -46.12 30.36
N ILE A 95 16.67 -45.58 31.53
CA ILE A 95 16.04 -44.25 31.66
C ILE A 95 16.97 -43.16 31.11
N LEU A 96 18.26 -43.22 31.44
CA LEU A 96 19.26 -42.26 30.94
C LEU A 96 19.45 -42.38 29.42
N ALA A 97 19.49 -43.60 28.88
CA ALA A 97 19.59 -43.82 27.44
C ALA A 97 18.33 -43.33 26.72
N ALA A 98 17.14 -43.56 27.27
CA ALA A 98 15.88 -43.11 26.71
C ALA A 98 15.73 -41.58 26.73
N SER A 99 16.10 -40.92 27.82
CA SER A 99 16.04 -39.45 27.92
C SER A 99 17.07 -38.76 27.04
N SER A 100 18.28 -39.30 26.95
CA SER A 100 19.33 -38.78 26.07
C SER A 100 18.99 -39.02 24.59
N GLY A 101 18.42 -40.19 24.27
CA GLY A 101 17.95 -40.51 22.92
C GLY A 101 16.78 -39.63 22.48
N SER A 102 15.81 -39.37 23.36
CA SER A 102 14.69 -38.46 23.04
C SER A 102 15.17 -37.02 22.85
N ALA A 103 16.13 -36.54 23.65
CA ALA A 103 16.73 -35.23 23.47
C ALA A 103 17.39 -35.09 22.09
N VAL A 104 18.18 -36.08 21.65
CA VAL A 104 18.78 -36.11 20.30
C VAL A 104 17.70 -36.03 19.21
N LEU A 105 16.61 -36.81 19.32
CA LEU A 105 15.50 -36.76 18.36
C LEU A 105 14.82 -35.39 18.32
N TYR A 106 14.61 -34.73 19.47
CA TYR A 106 14.04 -33.38 19.52
C TYR A 106 14.95 -32.34 18.85
N PHE A 107 16.27 -32.42 19.02
CA PHE A 107 17.20 -31.51 18.34
C PHE A 107 17.23 -31.73 16.83
N VAL A 108 17.21 -32.99 16.38
CA VAL A 108 17.11 -33.31 14.94
C VAL A 108 15.81 -32.77 14.34
N LEU A 109 14.69 -32.96 15.03
CA LEU A 109 13.39 -32.42 14.59
C LEU A 109 13.39 -30.89 14.56
N SER A 110 14.00 -30.24 15.55
CA SER A 110 14.16 -28.79 15.61
C SER A 110 14.96 -28.26 14.40
N ILE A 111 16.08 -28.91 14.06
CA ILE A 111 16.89 -28.57 12.87
C ILE A 111 16.09 -28.76 11.58
N TRP A 112 15.34 -29.86 11.48
CA TRP A 112 14.48 -30.14 10.32
C TRP A 112 13.41 -29.05 10.12
N LEU A 113 12.71 -28.69 11.19
CA LEU A 113 11.72 -27.61 11.17
C LEU A 113 12.37 -26.25 10.87
N GLY A 114 13.56 -26.01 11.43
CA GLY A 114 14.41 -24.84 11.14
C GLY A 114 14.68 -24.68 9.65
N MET A 115 15.19 -25.75 9.04
CA MET A 115 15.50 -25.80 7.62
C MET A 115 14.26 -25.59 6.75
N HIS A 116 13.14 -26.25 7.08
CA HIS A 116 11.89 -26.07 6.35
C HIS A 116 11.34 -24.65 6.43
N ALA A 117 11.44 -23.98 7.58
CA ALA A 117 11.00 -22.60 7.73
C ALA A 117 11.85 -21.64 6.90
N SER A 118 13.18 -21.84 6.84
CA SER A 118 14.09 -21.03 6.02
C SER A 118 13.76 -21.14 4.52
N ILE A 119 13.57 -22.38 4.02
CA ILE A 119 13.18 -22.63 2.63
C ILE A 119 11.78 -22.05 2.33
N ALA A 120 10.83 -22.21 3.25
CA ALA A 120 9.49 -21.67 3.10
C ALA A 120 9.52 -20.14 3.03
N ALA A 121 10.27 -19.46 3.90
CA ALA A 121 10.45 -18.01 3.87
C ALA A 121 10.95 -17.57 2.49
N HIS A 122 12.09 -18.09 2.02
CA HIS A 122 12.60 -17.75 0.68
C HIS A 122 11.57 -17.93 -0.45
N SER A 123 10.83 -19.04 -0.43
CA SER A 123 9.79 -19.31 -1.43
C SER A 123 8.65 -18.28 -1.39
N PHE A 124 8.25 -17.83 -0.19
CA PHE A 124 7.24 -16.80 -0.02
C PHE A 124 7.75 -15.43 -0.45
N GLY A 125 9.01 -15.10 -0.18
CA GLY A 125 9.64 -13.87 -0.64
C GLY A 125 9.55 -13.74 -2.17
N VAL A 126 10.00 -14.77 -2.89
CA VAL A 126 9.92 -14.80 -4.36
C VAL A 126 8.47 -14.69 -4.85
N ARG A 127 7.53 -15.35 -4.18
CA ARG A 127 6.10 -15.28 -4.54
C ARG A 127 5.53 -13.88 -4.33
N LEU A 128 5.91 -13.20 -3.24
CA LEU A 128 5.53 -11.81 -2.98
C LEU A 128 6.03 -10.87 -4.08
N LEU A 129 7.31 -10.97 -4.43
CA LEU A 129 7.92 -10.12 -5.47
C LEU A 129 7.32 -10.36 -6.86
N THR A 130 6.91 -11.58 -7.18
CA THR A 130 6.42 -11.95 -8.53
C THR A 130 4.92 -11.78 -8.69
N GLN A 131 4.12 -12.10 -7.67
CA GLN A 131 2.67 -12.10 -7.78
C GLN A 131 2.04 -10.79 -7.28
N PHE A 132 2.57 -10.21 -6.22
CA PHE A 132 1.93 -9.10 -5.51
C PHE A 132 2.56 -7.75 -5.83
N VAL A 133 3.87 -7.69 -6.08
CA VAL A 133 4.55 -6.44 -6.45
C VAL A 133 4.58 -6.24 -7.96
N ARG A 134 3.41 -6.05 -8.56
CA ARG A 134 3.31 -5.66 -9.97
C ARG A 134 3.45 -4.14 -10.11
N LEU A 135 4.19 -3.70 -11.12
CA LEU A 135 4.36 -2.28 -11.43
C LEU A 135 2.99 -1.65 -11.75
N PRO A 136 2.71 -0.42 -11.28
CA PRO A 136 1.50 0.30 -11.62
C PRO A 136 1.60 0.78 -13.08
N VAL A 137 1.13 -0.04 -14.02
CA VAL A 137 1.06 0.38 -15.43
C VAL A 137 -0.08 1.37 -15.58
N PRO A 138 0.17 2.60 -16.05
CA PRO A 138 -0.88 3.57 -16.26
C PRO A 138 -1.86 3.07 -17.31
N ASN A 139 -3.16 3.24 -17.07
CA ASN A 139 -4.18 2.88 -18.05
C ASN A 139 -4.02 3.78 -19.29
N LEU A 140 -4.27 3.24 -20.49
CA LEU A 140 -4.27 4.00 -21.74
C LEU A 140 -5.16 5.25 -21.64
N GLN A 141 -6.30 5.15 -20.95
CA GLN A 141 -7.16 6.31 -20.71
C GLN A 141 -6.45 7.42 -19.94
N GLN A 142 -5.69 7.08 -18.88
CA GLN A 142 -4.93 8.05 -18.09
C GLN A 142 -3.79 8.69 -18.90
N ILE A 143 -3.15 7.90 -19.77
CA ILE A 143 -2.15 8.42 -20.71
C ILE A 143 -2.81 9.39 -21.70
N HIS A 144 -3.96 9.04 -22.24
CA HIS A 144 -4.68 9.87 -23.20
C HIS A 144 -5.23 11.16 -22.59
N THR A 145 -5.60 11.16 -21.30
CA THR A 145 -6.00 12.39 -20.58
C THR A 145 -4.80 13.25 -20.21
N ALA A 146 -3.64 12.64 -19.92
CA ALA A 146 -2.40 13.38 -19.64
C ALA A 146 -1.73 13.92 -20.91
N ALA A 147 -1.96 13.28 -22.06
CA ALA A 147 -1.48 13.76 -23.36
C ALA A 147 -2.22 15.04 -23.76
N ALA A 148 -1.55 16.18 -23.68
CA ALA A 148 -2.10 17.47 -24.10
C ALA A 148 -2.44 17.45 -25.60
N LYS A 149 -3.73 17.51 -25.93
CA LYS A 149 -4.20 17.61 -27.33
C LYS A 149 -4.69 19.02 -27.60
N ALA A 150 -4.20 19.61 -28.68
CA ALA A 150 -4.70 20.90 -29.16
C ALA A 150 -6.20 20.86 -29.51
N LYS A 151 -6.69 19.67 -29.91
CA LYS A 151 -8.11 19.43 -30.19
C LYS A 151 -9.02 19.67 -28.98
N ASP A 152 -8.50 19.49 -27.77
CA ASP A 152 -9.28 19.72 -26.54
C ASP A 152 -9.55 21.21 -26.32
N TYR A 153 -8.71 22.09 -26.89
CA TYR A 153 -8.94 23.54 -26.86
C TYR A 153 -10.13 23.93 -27.74
N GLU A 154 -10.24 23.30 -28.91
CA GLU A 154 -11.30 23.56 -29.90
C GLU A 154 -12.66 23.00 -29.45
N ALA A 155 -12.65 22.01 -28.55
CA ALA A 155 -13.85 21.41 -27.98
C ALA A 155 -14.45 22.21 -26.80
N LEU A 156 -13.77 23.24 -26.30
CA LEU A 156 -14.25 24.08 -25.20
C LEU A 156 -15.29 25.11 -25.68
N SER A 157 -16.22 25.47 -24.80
CA SER A 157 -17.22 26.50 -25.08
C SER A 157 -16.55 27.84 -25.43
N LEU A 158 -17.12 28.58 -26.39
CA LEU A 158 -16.66 29.91 -26.81
C LEU A 158 -16.56 30.90 -25.63
N THR A 159 -17.39 30.71 -24.60
CA THR A 159 -17.36 31.50 -23.35
C THR A 159 -16.13 31.21 -22.49
N ASP A 160 -15.62 29.98 -22.49
CA ASP A 160 -14.40 29.60 -21.77
C ASP A 160 -13.14 29.91 -22.59
N MET A 161 -13.24 29.92 -23.93
CA MET A 161 -12.15 30.39 -24.81
C MET A 161 -11.83 31.87 -24.64
N LEU A 162 -12.79 32.68 -24.17
CA LEU A 162 -12.66 34.13 -24.00
C LEU A 162 -12.55 34.54 -22.52
N ARG A 163 -11.59 33.97 -21.81
CA ARG A 163 -11.29 34.40 -20.43
C ARG A 163 -10.39 35.63 -20.44
N ILE A 164 -10.89 36.77 -19.97
CA ILE A 164 -10.09 37.99 -19.77
C ILE A 164 -9.95 38.21 -18.25
N PRO A 165 -8.79 37.90 -17.64
CA PRO A 165 -8.65 37.83 -16.18
C PRO A 165 -8.86 39.18 -15.49
N VAL A 166 -8.48 40.28 -16.15
CA VAL A 166 -8.60 41.64 -15.57
C VAL A 166 -10.05 42.11 -15.50
N LEU A 167 -10.84 41.87 -16.56
CA LEU A 167 -12.26 42.25 -16.59
C LEU A 167 -13.10 41.41 -15.63
N GLN A 168 -12.82 40.11 -15.49
CA GLN A 168 -13.53 39.26 -14.52
C GLN A 168 -13.24 39.64 -13.07
N GLN A 169 -12.00 40.00 -12.74
CA GLN A 169 -11.66 40.48 -11.40
C GLN A 169 -12.33 41.82 -11.08
N GLN A 170 -12.42 42.73 -12.06
CA GLN A 170 -13.14 44.00 -11.89
C GLN A 170 -14.64 43.81 -11.78
N PHE A 171 -15.26 42.94 -12.59
CA PHE A 171 -16.68 42.61 -12.48
C PHE A 171 -16.99 41.97 -11.12
N ARG A 172 -16.18 41.01 -10.65
CA ARG A 172 -16.37 40.39 -9.33
C ARG A 172 -16.26 41.40 -8.18
N LYS A 173 -15.31 42.33 -8.25
CA LYS A 173 -15.20 43.42 -7.25
C LYS A 173 -16.43 44.32 -7.28
N LEU A 174 -16.91 44.69 -8.47
CA LEU A 174 -18.13 45.49 -8.63
C LEU A 174 -19.37 44.76 -8.13
N THR A 175 -19.54 43.48 -8.47
CA THR A 175 -20.69 42.67 -8.00
C THR A 175 -20.64 42.46 -6.49
N ALA A 176 -19.46 42.31 -5.88
CA ALA A 176 -19.32 42.24 -4.43
C ALA A 176 -19.67 43.58 -3.75
N THR A 177 -19.25 44.71 -4.31
CA THR A 177 -19.63 46.03 -3.77
C THR A 177 -21.12 46.33 -3.98
N LEU A 178 -21.71 45.92 -5.10
CA LEU A 178 -23.13 46.11 -5.37
C LEU A 178 -24.00 45.19 -4.50
N GLY A 179 -23.54 43.95 -4.28
CA GLY A 179 -24.16 42.97 -3.39
C GLY A 179 -24.24 43.46 -1.94
N ASN A 180 -23.15 44.07 -1.45
CA ASN A 180 -23.13 44.70 -0.13
C ASN A 180 -24.07 45.91 -0.05
N LEU A 181 -24.17 46.73 -1.10
CA LEU A 181 -25.12 47.85 -1.16
C LEU A 181 -26.60 47.39 -1.18
N SER A 182 -26.90 46.23 -1.75
CA SER A 182 -28.24 45.65 -1.72
C SER A 182 -28.62 45.02 -0.37
N PHE A 183 -27.66 44.73 0.51
CA PHE A 183 -27.92 44.24 1.87
C PHE A 183 -27.99 45.37 2.92
N GLU A 184 -27.54 46.58 2.61
CA GLU A 184 -27.62 47.75 3.52
C GLU A 184 -29.03 48.38 3.63
N ASN A 185 -30.06 47.77 3.04
CA ASN A 185 -31.47 48.07 3.37
C ASN A 185 -32.13 46.94 4.17
N ARG A 186 -31.35 46.03 4.75
CA ARG A 186 -31.83 44.99 5.67
C ARG A 186 -30.83 44.77 6.82
N ALA A 187 -30.62 45.81 7.61
CA ALA A 187 -30.33 45.67 9.04
C ALA A 187 -31.58 45.06 9.71
N GLU A 188 -31.58 44.11 10.63
CA GLU A 188 -30.61 43.54 11.58
C GLU A 188 -31.21 42.18 12.01
N ASP A 189 -30.45 41.10 12.19
CA ASP A 189 -30.43 40.39 13.49
C ASP A 189 -29.36 39.31 13.60
N THR A 190 -28.65 39.35 14.72
CA THR A 190 -27.87 38.30 15.41
C THR A 190 -26.65 37.64 14.77
N THR A 191 -25.49 38.13 15.21
CA THR A 191 -24.41 37.40 15.91
C THR A 191 -24.44 35.86 15.94
N GLY A 192 -23.35 35.26 15.46
CA GLY A 192 -22.95 33.89 15.79
C GLY A 192 -21.63 33.53 15.10
N LEU A 193 -20.52 33.67 15.84
CA LEU A 193 -19.16 33.29 15.44
C LEU A 193 -19.08 31.79 15.18
N ASP A 194 -18.64 31.38 13.99
CA ASP A 194 -18.14 30.03 13.73
C ASP A 194 -16.67 30.09 13.31
N ASP A 195 -15.82 29.76 14.29
CA ASP A 195 -14.46 29.29 14.09
C ASP A 195 -14.50 27.95 13.32
N SER A 196 -14.13 27.97 12.04
CA SER A 196 -13.76 26.75 11.31
C SER A 196 -12.75 27.05 10.21
N PHE A 197 -11.56 27.45 10.64
CA PHE A 197 -10.35 27.44 9.80
C PHE A 197 -9.42 26.32 10.27
N LEU A 198 -9.80 25.07 9.96
CA LEU A 198 -8.86 23.95 9.85
C LEU A 198 -9.20 23.17 8.58
N PRO A 199 -8.20 22.78 7.77
CA PRO A 199 -8.43 21.90 6.63
C PRO A 199 -8.78 20.50 7.16
N GLU A 200 -10.05 20.13 7.02
CA GLU A 200 -10.51 18.77 7.23
C GLU A 200 -9.85 17.86 6.20
N VAL A 201 -8.90 17.05 6.67
CA VAL A 201 -8.31 15.96 5.90
C VAL A 201 -9.41 14.94 5.66
N TYR A 202 -9.99 14.97 4.45
CA TYR A 202 -10.94 13.96 3.99
C TYR A 202 -10.23 12.60 3.90
N VAL A 203 -10.46 11.75 4.90
CA VAL A 203 -10.14 10.32 4.85
C VAL A 203 -11.44 9.61 4.45
N PRO A 204 -11.54 9.03 3.24
CA PRO A 204 -12.76 8.37 2.81
C PRO A 204 -13.02 7.15 3.71
N SER A 205 -14.22 7.08 4.28
CA SER A 205 -14.68 5.92 5.04
C SER A 205 -14.85 4.71 4.12
N LEU A 206 -14.60 3.52 4.66
CA LEU A 206 -14.63 2.24 3.93
C LEU A 206 -15.95 1.93 3.21
N GLU A 207 -17.05 2.61 3.55
CA GLU A 207 -18.35 2.45 2.89
C GLU A 207 -18.44 3.13 1.52
N GLU A 208 -17.75 4.26 1.29
CA GLU A 208 -17.93 5.04 0.06
C GLU A 208 -17.23 4.40 -1.16
N THR A 209 -16.26 3.51 -0.91
CA THR A 209 -15.59 2.74 -1.99
C THR A 209 -16.42 1.55 -2.50
N ALA A 210 -17.50 1.17 -1.81
CA ALA A 210 -18.40 0.11 -2.27
C ALA A 210 -19.45 0.59 -3.29
N ALA A 211 -19.71 1.91 -3.34
CA ALA A 211 -20.77 2.50 -4.15
C ALA A 211 -20.38 2.76 -5.63
N LEU A 212 -19.12 2.54 -6.03
CA LEU A 212 -18.65 2.76 -7.41
C LEU A 212 -18.51 1.45 -8.23
N ARG A 213 -19.39 0.46 -8.00
CA ARG A 213 -19.54 -0.67 -8.94
C ARG A 213 -20.65 -0.34 -9.96
N PRO A 214 -20.35 -0.32 -11.27
CA PRO A 214 -21.42 -0.22 -12.26
C PRO A 214 -22.28 -1.49 -12.23
N CYS A 215 -23.58 -1.28 -12.07
CA CYS A 215 -24.63 -2.27 -12.30
C CYS A 215 -24.60 -2.72 -13.76
N THR A 216 -24.52 -4.03 -14.00
CA THR A 216 -25.07 -4.66 -15.22
C THR A 216 -25.93 -5.85 -14.80
N GLU A 217 -27.16 -5.80 -15.29
CA GLU A 217 -28.30 -6.62 -14.95
C GLU A 217 -28.15 -8.12 -15.28
N THR A 218 -28.60 -8.93 -14.35
CA THR A 218 -29.68 -9.93 -14.49
C THR A 218 -29.89 -10.60 -15.86
N GLY A 219 -29.56 -11.89 -15.98
CA GLY A 219 -30.22 -12.75 -16.98
C GLY A 219 -29.52 -14.02 -17.45
N ALA A 220 -29.65 -15.10 -16.65
CA ALA A 220 -29.75 -16.50 -17.09
C ALA A 220 -28.49 -17.37 -17.35
N ARG A 221 -28.59 -18.57 -16.74
CA ARG A 221 -27.96 -19.87 -17.06
C ARG A 221 -26.54 -20.13 -16.56
N PHE A 222 -26.49 -20.61 -15.31
CA PHE A 222 -26.01 -21.96 -14.96
C PHE A 222 -25.08 -22.63 -15.99
N VAL A 223 -23.82 -22.23 -16.00
CA VAL A 223 -22.71 -23.11 -16.39
C VAL A 223 -21.58 -22.86 -15.39
N ALA A 224 -21.21 -23.94 -14.71
CA ALA A 224 -20.12 -23.99 -13.76
C ALA A 224 -18.80 -23.50 -14.37
N SER A 225 -18.25 -22.43 -13.80
CA SER A 225 -16.82 -22.15 -13.86
C SER A 225 -16.40 -21.57 -12.52
N ARG A 226 -15.69 -22.38 -11.73
CA ARG A 226 -15.00 -21.95 -10.51
C ARG A 226 -13.92 -20.93 -10.89
N SER A 227 -14.28 -19.66 -10.99
CA SER A 227 -13.30 -18.59 -10.84
C SER A 227 -12.95 -18.51 -9.36
N PHE A 228 -11.75 -18.97 -9.05
CA PHE A 228 -11.16 -18.93 -7.72
C PHE A 228 -10.90 -17.45 -7.39
N ASP A 229 -11.70 -16.89 -6.48
CA ASP A 229 -11.69 -15.46 -6.18
C ASP A 229 -10.49 -15.13 -5.26
N TRP A 230 -9.30 -14.98 -5.88
CA TRP A 230 -8.01 -14.82 -5.21
C TRP A 230 -7.92 -13.59 -4.30
N MET A 231 -8.73 -12.56 -4.54
CA MET A 231 -8.69 -11.32 -3.76
C MET A 231 -9.26 -11.50 -2.34
N PHE A 232 -10.29 -12.34 -2.19
CA PHE A 232 -10.83 -12.70 -0.87
C PHE A 232 -9.87 -13.59 -0.07
N PHE A 233 -9.17 -14.51 -0.73
CA PHE A 233 -8.23 -15.40 -0.05
C PHE A 233 -6.98 -14.66 0.44
N VAL A 234 -6.49 -13.68 -0.33
CA VAL A 234 -5.32 -12.85 0.02
C VAL A 234 -5.61 -11.92 1.19
N SER A 235 -6.77 -11.25 1.21
CA SER A 235 -7.17 -10.43 2.37
C SER A 235 -7.31 -11.26 3.64
N ARG A 236 -7.87 -12.47 3.53
CA ARG A 236 -8.02 -13.37 4.69
C ARG A 236 -6.68 -13.89 5.20
N HIS A 237 -5.73 -14.18 4.31
CA HIS A 237 -4.38 -14.61 4.69
C HIS A 237 -3.57 -13.50 5.37
N ILE A 238 -3.70 -12.26 4.88
CA ILE A 238 -3.03 -11.09 5.49
C ILE A 238 -3.62 -10.77 6.86
N GLN A 239 -4.95 -10.88 7.02
CA GLN A 239 -5.62 -10.71 8.32
C GLN A 239 -5.21 -11.83 9.30
N LEU A 240 -5.22 -13.09 8.86
CA LEU A 240 -4.76 -14.23 9.67
C LEU A 240 -3.30 -14.09 10.09
N TYR A 241 -2.43 -13.60 9.20
CA TYR A 241 -1.02 -13.38 9.52
C TYR A 241 -0.83 -12.27 10.57
N ARG A 242 -1.61 -11.19 10.48
CA ARG A 242 -1.60 -10.11 11.50
C ARG A 242 -2.11 -10.58 12.85
N GLU A 243 -3.16 -11.39 12.88
CA GLU A 243 -3.67 -11.99 14.14
C GLU A 243 -2.66 -12.97 14.76
N LEU A 244 -2.01 -13.80 13.95
CA LEU A 244 -0.94 -14.70 14.40
C LEU A 244 0.25 -13.92 14.94
N GLN A 245 0.65 -12.83 14.28
CA GLN A 245 1.78 -12.01 14.70
C GLN A 245 1.48 -11.26 16.01
N ALA A 246 0.24 -10.76 16.19
CA ALA A 246 -0.21 -10.15 17.44
C ALA A 246 -0.24 -11.17 18.59
N ASN A 247 -0.76 -12.37 18.35
CA ASN A 247 -0.77 -13.43 19.35
C ASN A 247 0.65 -13.88 19.70
N TRP A 248 1.56 -14.02 18.72
CA TRP A 248 2.94 -14.44 18.96
C TRP A 248 3.71 -13.44 19.85
N GLN A 249 3.48 -12.14 19.68
CA GLN A 249 4.05 -11.10 20.55
C GLN A 249 3.59 -11.24 22.01
N ALA A 250 2.32 -11.62 22.24
CA ALA A 250 1.80 -11.86 23.58
C ALA A 250 2.47 -13.07 24.25
N TRP A 251 2.73 -14.15 23.51
CA TRP A 251 3.43 -15.33 24.03
C TRP A 251 4.91 -15.05 24.36
N VAL A 252 5.59 -14.20 23.57
CA VAL A 252 6.98 -13.79 23.85
C VAL A 252 7.07 -12.95 25.12
N LEU A 253 6.12 -12.03 25.34
CA LEU A 253 6.04 -11.27 26.60
C LEU A 253 5.76 -12.18 27.80
N PHE A 254 4.90 -13.18 27.64
CA PHE A 254 4.60 -14.14 28.70
C PHE A 254 5.83 -14.99 29.06
N ALA A 255 6.64 -15.39 28.08
CA ALA A 255 7.87 -16.14 28.28
C ALA A 255 9.05 -15.32 28.86
N LEU A 256 8.96 -14.00 28.87
CA LEU A 256 9.96 -13.10 29.48
C LEU A 256 9.68 -12.76 30.95
N VAL A 257 8.45 -13.03 31.42
CA VAL A 257 8.00 -12.74 32.79
C VAL A 257 8.15 -13.95 33.72
N TYR A 258 8.34 -15.14 33.18
CA TYR A 258 8.62 -16.39 33.90
C TYR A 258 10.07 -16.83 33.68
#